data_AF-A0A6D0IL32-F1
#
_entry.id   AF-A0A6D0IL32-F1
#
_cell.length_a   1.000
_cell.length_b   1.000
_cell.length_c   1.000
_cell.angle_alpha   90.00
_cell.angle_beta   90.00
_cell.angle_gamma   90.00
#
_symmetry.space_group_name_H-M   'P 1'
#
loop_
_entity.id
_entity.type
_entity.pdbx_description
1 polymer ?
#
loop_
_entity_poly.entity_id
_entity_poly.type
_entity_poly.pdbx_seq_one_letter_code
_entity_poly.pdbx_strand_id
1 'polypeptide(L)'
;TAGTSYFPYIFMALPVCLASFGFHGNIPSLIICYGKRKDKLIKSVVFGSLLALVIYLFWLYCTMGNIPRESFKAIISSGGNVDSLVKSFLGTKQHGIIEFCLLVFSNLAVASSFFGVTLGLFDYLADLFKIDNSHGGRFKTVLLTFLPPALLYLVFPNGFIYGIGGAGLCATIWAVIIPAVLAIKARKKFPNQMFTVWGGNLIPAIVILFGITVILCWFGNVFNVLPKFG
;
A
#
# COMPACT_ATOMS: atom_id res chain seq x y z
N THR A 1 -25.59 -22.92 -1.69
CA THR A 1 -25.88 -22.08 -2.89
C THR A 1 -24.72 -22.21 -3.85
N ALA A 2 -24.84 -23.16 -4.78
CA ALA A 2 -23.90 -23.37 -5.88
C ALA A 2 -24.19 -22.35 -6.98
N GLY A 3 -23.21 -21.54 -7.39
CA GLY A 3 -23.34 -20.68 -8.57
C GLY A 3 -22.62 -19.34 -8.53
N THR A 4 -22.18 -18.84 -7.37
CA THR A 4 -21.43 -17.56 -7.33
C THR A 4 -19.96 -17.82 -7.57
N SER A 5 -19.46 -17.56 -8.79
CA SER A 5 -18.02 -17.55 -9.05
C SER A 5 -17.41 -16.34 -8.36
N TYR A 6 -16.64 -16.58 -7.29
CA TYR A 6 -15.95 -15.53 -6.54
C TYR A 6 -14.59 -15.15 -7.14
N PHE A 7 -14.15 -15.91 -8.15
CA PHE A 7 -12.86 -15.70 -8.82
C PHE A 7 -12.70 -14.27 -9.40
N PRO A 8 -13.72 -13.64 -10.01
CA PRO A 8 -13.60 -12.28 -10.54
C PRO A 8 -13.25 -11.21 -9.51
N TYR A 9 -13.58 -11.41 -8.23
CA TYR A 9 -13.28 -10.44 -7.17
C TYR A 9 -11.79 -10.39 -6.81
N ILE A 10 -11.00 -11.41 -7.18
CA ILE A 10 -9.54 -11.39 -7.00
C ILE A 10 -8.93 -10.23 -7.78
N PHE A 11 -9.43 -9.94 -8.99
CA PHE A 11 -8.94 -8.85 -9.82
C PHE A 11 -9.15 -7.46 -9.18
N MET A 12 -10.18 -7.32 -8.33
CA MET A 12 -10.40 -6.09 -7.56
C MET A 12 -9.40 -5.93 -6.41
N ALA A 13 -8.92 -7.03 -5.84
CA ALA A 13 -7.96 -7.00 -4.74
C ALA A 13 -6.52 -6.72 -5.20
N LEU A 14 -6.19 -7.02 -6.47
CA LEU A 14 -4.82 -6.92 -6.99
C LEU A 14 -4.16 -5.54 -6.78
N PRO A 15 -4.79 -4.39 -7.08
CA PRO A 15 -4.17 -3.08 -6.85
C PRO A 15 -3.88 -2.80 -5.38
N VAL A 16 -4.79 -3.24 -4.49
CA VAL A 16 -4.62 -3.08 -3.03
C VAL A 16 -3.48 -3.97 -2.54
N CYS A 17 -3.43 -5.23 -2.98
CA CYS A 17 -2.34 -6.15 -2.66
C CYS A 17 -0.98 -5.61 -3.13
N LEU A 18 -0.92 -5.01 -4.32
CA LEU A 18 0.31 -4.37 -4.80
C LEU A 18 0.70 -3.19 -3.91
N ALA A 19 -0.24 -2.31 -3.57
CA ALA A 19 0.01 -1.17 -2.69
C ALA A 19 0.50 -1.61 -1.30
N SER A 20 0.03 -2.75 -0.78
CA SER A 20 0.47 -3.31 0.50
C SER A 20 1.97 -3.68 0.52
N PHE A 21 2.58 -3.97 -0.63
CA PHE A 21 4.02 -4.30 -0.74
C PHE A 21 4.86 -3.14 -1.32
N GLY A 22 4.58 -1.91 -0.90
CA GLY A 22 5.19 -0.68 -1.40
C GLY A 22 6.60 -0.32 -0.87
N PHE A 23 7.50 -1.27 -0.57
CA PHE A 23 8.80 -0.98 0.06
C PHE A 23 9.93 -0.57 -0.92
N HIS A 24 9.67 -0.53 -2.23
CA HIS A 24 10.68 -0.28 -3.26
C HIS A 24 11.44 1.05 -3.07
N GLY A 25 10.77 2.09 -2.58
CA GLY A 25 11.38 3.40 -2.29
C GLY A 25 12.43 3.35 -1.19
N ASN A 26 12.42 2.32 -0.34
CA ASN A 26 13.39 2.16 0.74
C ASN A 26 14.67 1.45 0.29
N ILE A 27 14.68 0.84 -0.91
CA ILE A 27 15.84 0.08 -1.42
C ILE A 27 17.12 0.93 -1.48
N PRO A 28 17.12 2.19 -1.98
CA PRO A 28 18.30 3.04 -1.99
C PRO A 28 18.87 3.29 -0.58
N SER A 29 18.01 3.57 0.40
CA SER A 29 18.40 3.77 1.80
C SER A 29 19.00 2.50 2.40
N LEU A 30 18.41 1.33 2.11
CA LEU A 30 18.96 0.04 2.55
C LEU A 30 20.32 -0.27 1.91
N ILE A 31 20.54 0.10 0.64
CA ILE A 31 21.85 -0.04 -0.02
C ILE A 31 22.92 0.77 0.69
N ILE A 32 22.59 2.01 1.09
CA ILE A 32 23.49 2.88 1.85
C ILE A 32 23.75 2.28 3.24
N CYS A 33 22.70 1.93 4.00
CA CYS A 33 22.81 1.34 5.33
C CYS A 33 23.62 0.04 5.36
N TYR A 34 23.43 -0.84 4.38
CA TYR A 34 24.16 -2.11 4.32
C TYR A 34 25.54 -2.00 3.66
N GLY A 35 25.94 -0.83 3.17
CA GLY A 35 27.24 -0.61 2.53
C GLY A 35 27.40 -1.41 1.25
N LYS A 36 26.38 -1.43 0.39
CA LYS A 36 26.35 -2.18 -0.90
C LYS A 36 26.52 -3.71 -0.77
N ARG A 37 26.36 -4.28 0.42
CA ARG A 37 26.38 -5.75 0.64
C ARG A 37 25.10 -6.40 0.10
N LYS A 38 25.17 -6.91 -1.13
CA LYS A 38 24.04 -7.51 -1.87
C LYS A 38 23.30 -8.60 -1.08
N ASP A 39 24.01 -9.49 -0.40
CA ASP A 39 23.38 -10.64 0.26
C ASP A 39 22.54 -10.21 1.47
N LYS A 40 23.00 -9.20 2.21
CA LYS A 40 22.25 -8.62 3.34
C LYS A 40 21.03 -7.85 2.86
N LEU A 41 21.15 -7.13 1.74
CA LEU A 41 20.04 -6.43 1.10
C LEU A 41 18.94 -7.39 0.66
N ILE A 42 19.29 -8.45 -0.07
CA ILE A 42 18.33 -9.46 -0.57
C ILE A 42 17.65 -10.14 0.61
N LYS A 43 18.41 -10.58 1.63
CA LYS A 43 17.84 -11.20 2.83
C LYS A 43 16.88 -10.25 3.54
N SER A 44 17.26 -9.00 3.74
CA SER A 44 16.42 -7.98 4.40
C SER A 44 15.09 -7.80 3.66
N VAL A 45 15.13 -7.66 2.33
CA VAL A 45 13.93 -7.49 1.50
C VAL A 45 13.05 -8.75 1.54
N VAL A 46 13.64 -9.94 1.39
CA VAL A 46 12.88 -11.21 1.38
C VAL A 46 12.26 -11.50 2.75
N PHE A 47 13.05 -11.47 3.84
CA PHE A 47 12.53 -11.72 5.18
C PHE A 47 11.55 -10.64 5.63
N GLY A 48 11.78 -9.37 5.29
CA GLY A 48 10.84 -8.29 5.56
C GLY A 48 9.50 -8.48 4.83
N SER A 49 9.54 -8.85 3.55
CA SER A 49 8.33 -9.13 2.76
C SER A 49 7.58 -10.36 3.25
N LEU A 50 8.30 -11.43 3.60
CA LEU A 50 7.70 -12.65 4.17
C LEU A 50 7.04 -12.37 5.53
N LEU A 51 7.70 -11.60 6.39
CA LEU A 51 7.13 -11.20 7.67
C LEU A 51 5.85 -10.38 7.47
N ALA A 52 5.87 -9.39 6.56
CA ALA A 52 4.69 -8.61 6.22
C ALA A 52 3.55 -9.50 5.69
N LEU A 53 3.86 -10.46 4.82
CA LEU A 53 2.88 -11.43 4.31
C LEU A 53 2.25 -12.26 5.44
N VAL A 54 3.05 -12.79 6.36
CA VAL A 54 2.55 -13.57 7.51
C VAL A 54 1.61 -12.73 8.36
N ILE A 55 1.98 -11.47 8.63
CA ILE A 55 1.14 -10.53 9.40
C ILE A 55 -0.17 -10.25 8.66
N TYR A 56 -0.14 -10.04 7.34
CA TYR A 56 -1.35 -9.83 6.54
C TYR A 56 -2.25 -11.05 6.52
N LEU A 57 -1.70 -12.26 6.34
CA LEU A 57 -2.48 -13.48 6.37
C LEU A 57 -3.11 -13.73 7.74
N PHE A 58 -2.37 -13.48 8.82
CA PHE A 58 -2.88 -13.56 10.18
C PHE A 58 -4.03 -12.57 10.40
N TRP A 59 -3.87 -11.32 9.95
CA TRP A 59 -4.92 -10.32 10.04
C TRP A 59 -6.17 -10.68 9.22
N LEU A 60 -5.99 -11.15 8.00
CA LEU A 60 -7.09 -11.62 7.15
C LEU A 60 -7.82 -12.81 7.79
N TYR A 61 -7.08 -13.76 8.38
CA TYR A 61 -7.66 -14.89 9.11
C TYR A 61 -8.50 -14.42 10.30
N CYS A 62 -7.96 -13.52 11.12
CA CYS A 62 -8.69 -12.98 12.28
C CYS A 62 -9.95 -12.22 11.85
N THR A 63 -9.85 -11.33 10.86
CA THR A 63 -10.97 -10.50 10.43
C THR A 63 -12.04 -11.30 9.69
N MET A 64 -11.67 -12.09 8.68
CA MET A 64 -12.61 -12.91 7.91
C MET A 64 -13.16 -14.09 8.71
N GLY A 65 -12.43 -14.56 9.73
CA GLY A 65 -12.87 -15.65 10.61
C GLY A 65 -13.84 -15.21 11.72
N ASN A 66 -13.73 -13.97 12.21
CA ASN A 66 -14.55 -13.48 13.33
C ASN A 66 -15.72 -12.58 12.90
N ILE A 67 -15.63 -11.88 11.75
CA ILE A 67 -16.69 -10.97 11.30
C ILE A 67 -17.71 -11.75 10.45
N PRO A 68 -19.01 -11.78 10.82
CA PRO A 68 -20.03 -12.41 10.00
C PRO A 68 -20.12 -11.78 8.61
N ARG A 69 -20.37 -12.60 7.57
CA ARG A 69 -20.42 -12.14 6.17
C ARG A 69 -21.41 -10.99 5.95
N GLU A 70 -22.56 -11.01 6.61
CA GLU A 70 -23.58 -9.96 6.48
C GLU A 70 -23.08 -8.59 7.00
N SER A 71 -22.20 -8.58 8.00
CA SER A 71 -21.61 -7.34 8.54
C SER A 71 -20.68 -6.65 7.54
N PHE A 72 -20.11 -7.38 6.58
CA PHE A 72 -19.26 -6.77 5.54
C PHE A 72 -20.05 -5.85 4.61
N LYS A 73 -21.34 -6.08 4.38
CA LYS A 73 -22.18 -5.16 3.61
C LYS A 73 -22.27 -3.80 4.30
N ALA A 74 -22.46 -3.79 5.62
CA ALA A 74 -22.49 -2.56 6.42
C ALA A 74 -21.13 -1.85 6.48
N ILE A 75 -20.01 -2.61 6.50
CA ILE A 75 -18.66 -2.05 6.43
C ILE A 75 -18.42 -1.38 5.07
N ILE A 76 -18.79 -2.07 3.98
CA ILE A 76 -18.66 -1.56 2.60
C ILE A 76 -19.54 -0.31 2.40
N SER A 77 -20.79 -0.33 2.89
CA SER A 77 -21.68 0.84 2.81
C SER A 77 -21.19 2.03 3.62
N SER A 78 -20.40 1.78 4.67
CA SER A 78 -19.73 2.81 5.48
C SER A 78 -18.41 3.33 4.86
N GLY A 79 -18.16 3.02 3.58
CA GLY A 79 -16.96 3.45 2.85
C GLY A 79 -15.74 2.54 3.01
N GLY A 80 -15.86 1.42 3.72
CA GLY A 80 -14.77 0.44 3.90
C GLY A 80 -13.61 0.95 4.76
N ASN A 81 -13.83 1.97 5.58
CA ASN A 81 -12.80 2.59 6.41
C ASN A 81 -12.30 1.64 7.51
N VAL A 82 -11.04 1.82 7.93
CA VAL A 82 -10.40 1.02 8.98
C VAL A 82 -11.20 1.09 10.28
N ASP A 83 -11.74 2.26 10.62
CA ASP A 83 -12.56 2.45 11.82
C ASP A 83 -13.84 1.61 11.80
N SER A 84 -14.49 1.49 10.64
CA SER A 84 -15.68 0.66 10.46
C SER A 84 -15.37 -0.83 10.60
N LEU A 85 -14.21 -1.25 10.13
CA LEU A 85 -13.72 -2.63 10.29
C LEU A 85 -13.41 -2.94 11.76
N VAL A 86 -12.69 -2.05 12.46
CA VAL A 86 -12.35 -2.20 13.88
C VAL A 86 -13.61 -2.22 14.74
N LYS A 87 -14.57 -1.31 14.51
CA LYS A 87 -15.86 -1.32 15.23
C LYS A 87 -16.65 -2.61 15.02
N SER A 88 -16.66 -3.14 13.79
CA SER A 88 -17.35 -4.40 13.48
C SER A 88 -16.64 -5.61 14.08
N PHE A 89 -15.31 -5.56 14.20
CA PHE A 89 -14.51 -6.59 14.85
C PHE A 89 -14.70 -6.62 16.37
N LEU A 90 -14.83 -5.45 17.00
CA LEU A 90 -15.06 -5.32 18.45
C LEU A 90 -16.41 -5.91 18.88
N GLY A 91 -17.42 -5.86 17.99
CA GLY A 91 -18.77 -6.34 18.28
C GLY A 91 -19.46 -5.55 19.40
N THR A 92 -20.75 -5.81 19.63
CA THR A 92 -21.56 -5.12 20.64
C THR A 92 -21.44 -5.68 22.06
N LYS A 93 -20.48 -6.58 22.32
CA LYS A 93 -20.41 -7.40 23.56
C LYS A 93 -19.01 -7.48 24.20
N GLN A 94 -18.25 -6.39 24.24
CA GLN A 94 -17.00 -6.35 25.01
C GLN A 94 -17.10 -5.47 26.26
N HIS A 95 -16.43 -5.89 27.34
CA HIS A 95 -16.24 -5.08 28.54
C HIS A 95 -15.41 -3.84 28.17
N GLY A 96 -15.87 -2.63 28.57
CA GLY A 96 -15.37 -1.34 28.07
C GLY A 96 -13.87 -1.08 28.17
N ILE A 97 -13.14 -1.83 29.01
CA ILE A 97 -11.67 -1.76 29.10
C ILE A 97 -10.96 -2.40 27.90
N ILE A 98 -11.46 -3.52 27.37
CA ILE A 98 -10.88 -4.18 26.21
C ILE A 98 -11.13 -3.34 24.96
N GLU A 99 -12.36 -2.80 24.85
CA GLU A 99 -12.73 -1.86 23.78
C GLU A 99 -11.83 -0.62 23.82
N PHE A 100 -11.66 0.01 24.99
CA PHE A 100 -10.78 1.17 25.14
C PHE A 100 -9.32 0.87 24.76
N CYS A 101 -8.75 -0.22 25.28
CA CYS A 101 -7.37 -0.61 24.96
C CYS A 101 -7.16 -0.86 23.46
N LEU A 102 -8.12 -1.53 22.80
CA LEU A 102 -8.05 -1.80 21.36
C LEU A 102 -8.23 -0.53 20.53
N LEU A 103 -9.12 0.37 20.92
CA LEU A 103 -9.28 1.67 20.26
C LEU A 103 -8.01 2.52 20.37
N VAL A 104 -7.40 2.61 21.55
CA VAL A 104 -6.14 3.34 21.75
C VAL A 104 -5.03 2.69 20.92
N PHE A 105 -4.90 1.37 20.96
CA PHE A 105 -3.89 0.65 20.18
C PHE A 105 -4.06 0.88 18.68
N SER A 106 -5.27 0.75 18.14
CA SER A 106 -5.56 0.96 16.72
C SER A 106 -5.22 2.39 16.29
N ASN A 107 -5.62 3.40 17.08
CA ASN A 107 -5.33 4.80 16.79
C ASN A 107 -3.82 5.10 16.82
N LEU A 108 -3.09 4.56 17.80
CA LEU A 108 -1.63 4.69 17.86
C LEU A 108 -0.92 3.95 16.73
N ALA A 109 -1.42 2.77 16.35
CA ALA A 109 -0.90 2.00 15.22
C ALA A 109 -1.09 2.76 13.90
N VAL A 110 -2.28 3.32 13.66
CA VAL A 110 -2.57 4.16 12.48
C VAL A 110 -1.71 5.42 12.50
N ALA A 111 -1.61 6.12 13.64
CA ALA A 111 -0.81 7.33 13.76
C ALA A 111 0.69 7.07 13.50
N SER A 112 1.25 6.01 14.09
CA SER A 112 2.65 5.65 13.91
C SER A 112 2.97 5.19 12.48
N SER A 113 2.06 4.45 11.84
CA SER A 113 2.19 4.09 10.42
C SER A 113 2.15 5.32 9.51
N PHE A 114 1.24 6.26 9.80
CA PHE A 114 1.11 7.51 9.05
C PHE A 114 2.33 8.42 9.23
N PHE A 115 2.92 8.44 10.42
CA PHE A 115 4.07 9.29 10.74
C PHE A 115 5.28 9.00 9.85
N GLY A 116 5.62 7.73 9.64
CA GLY A 116 6.74 7.36 8.77
C GLY A 116 6.57 7.82 7.31
N VAL A 117 5.37 7.65 6.76
CA VAL A 117 5.06 8.10 5.38
C VAL A 117 5.02 9.63 5.30
N THR A 118 4.47 10.29 6.32
CA THR A 118 4.39 11.74 6.40
C THR A 118 5.77 12.38 6.42
N LEU A 119 6.71 11.84 7.21
CA LEU A 119 8.08 12.34 7.24
C LEU A 119 8.75 12.20 5.87
N GLY A 120 8.57 11.06 5.18
CA GLY A 120 9.10 10.88 3.83
C GLY A 120 8.51 11.86 2.81
N LEU A 121 7.20 12.13 2.89
CA LEU A 121 6.54 13.13 2.05
C LEU A 121 6.98 14.55 2.39
N PHE A 122 7.14 14.86 3.67
CA PHE A 122 7.63 16.13 4.17
C PHE A 122 9.03 16.44 3.61
N ASP A 123 9.96 15.50 3.75
CA ASP A 123 11.34 15.66 3.26
C ASP A 123 11.35 15.80 1.73
N TYR A 124 10.57 14.97 1.02
CA TYR A 124 10.44 15.06 -0.44
C TYR A 124 9.91 16.42 -0.91
N LEU A 125 8.87 16.96 -0.26
CA LEU A 125 8.30 18.25 -0.63
C LEU A 125 9.25 19.40 -0.28
N ALA A 126 9.95 19.32 0.86
CA ALA A 126 10.97 20.30 1.22
C ALA A 126 12.06 20.35 0.15
N ASP A 127 12.56 19.19 -0.29
CA ASP A 127 13.57 19.10 -1.35
C ASP A 127 13.04 19.57 -2.72
N LEU A 128 11.80 19.18 -3.08
CA LEU A 128 11.19 19.53 -4.37
C LEU A 128 10.98 21.04 -4.52
N PHE A 129 10.48 21.69 -3.46
CA PHE A 129 10.23 23.14 -3.45
C PHE A 129 11.45 23.94 -2.94
N LYS A 130 12.56 23.27 -2.61
CA LYS A 130 13.77 23.86 -2.05
C LYS A 130 13.48 24.74 -0.83
N ILE A 131 12.59 24.28 0.04
CA ILE A 131 12.18 24.97 1.26
C ILE A 131 13.30 24.83 2.29
N ASP A 132 13.63 25.92 2.98
CA ASP A 132 14.68 25.97 3.97
C ASP A 132 14.28 25.29 5.29
N ASN A 133 15.27 24.85 6.07
CA ASN A 133 15.06 24.18 7.35
C ASN A 133 14.74 25.12 8.53
N SER A 134 14.41 26.40 8.27
CA SER A 134 13.98 27.32 9.34
C SER A 134 12.62 26.91 9.92
N HIS A 135 12.28 27.44 11.11
CA HIS A 135 10.96 27.20 11.70
C HIS A 135 9.80 27.60 10.76
N GLY A 136 9.97 28.69 10.00
CA GLY A 136 8.99 29.13 9.00
C GLY A 136 8.93 28.23 7.77
N GLY A 137 10.08 27.79 7.26
CA GLY A 137 10.16 26.84 6.14
C GLY A 137 9.54 25.49 6.48
N ARG A 138 9.89 24.92 7.65
CA ARG A 138 9.28 23.68 8.15
C ARG A 138 7.78 23.81 8.32
N PHE A 139 7.27 24.93 8.84
CA PHE A 139 5.83 25.16 8.97
C PHE A 139 5.12 25.16 7.61
N LYS A 140 5.70 25.79 6.59
CA LYS A 140 5.17 25.75 5.21
C LYS A 140 5.14 24.32 4.66
N THR A 141 6.20 23.54 4.88
CA THR A 141 6.24 22.14 4.45
C THR A 141 5.20 21.29 5.19
N VAL A 142 4.99 21.50 6.50
CA VAL A 142 3.91 20.85 7.26
C VAL A 142 2.56 21.19 6.63
N LEU A 143 2.27 22.47 6.38
CA LEU A 143 1.01 22.86 5.73
C LEU A 143 0.84 22.17 4.39
N LEU A 144 1.86 22.16 3.53
CA LEU A 144 1.79 21.50 2.23
C LEU A 144 1.61 19.98 2.34
N THR A 145 2.14 19.37 3.39
CA THR A 145 2.05 17.92 3.61
C THR A 145 0.65 17.51 4.09
N PHE A 146 0.04 18.28 5.00
CA PHE A 146 -1.21 17.90 5.67
C PHE A 146 -2.46 18.57 5.11
N LEU A 147 -2.35 19.80 4.62
CA LEU A 147 -3.50 20.59 4.20
C LEU A 147 -4.19 20.01 2.96
N PRO A 148 -3.49 19.55 1.90
CA PRO A 148 -4.16 18.93 0.76
C PRO A 148 -4.89 17.63 1.13
N PRO A 149 -4.27 16.65 1.85
CA PRO A 149 -5.00 15.47 2.31
C PRO A 149 -6.18 15.80 3.22
N ALA A 150 -6.05 16.78 4.13
CA ALA A 150 -7.13 17.17 5.04
C ALA A 150 -8.32 17.78 4.29
N LEU A 151 -8.08 18.65 3.30
CA LEU A 151 -9.14 19.21 2.47
C LEU A 151 -9.83 18.13 1.64
N LEU A 152 -9.07 17.19 1.06
CA LEU A 152 -9.64 16.07 0.32
C LEU A 152 -10.52 15.18 1.18
N TYR A 153 -10.13 14.94 2.44
CA TYR A 153 -10.96 14.21 3.40
C TYR A 153 -12.28 14.92 3.71
N LEU A 154 -12.28 16.25 3.84
CA LEU A 154 -13.50 17.03 4.08
C LEU A 154 -14.47 17.00 2.89
N VAL A 155 -13.94 17.02 1.65
CA VAL A 155 -14.75 16.98 0.43
C VAL A 155 -15.21 15.56 0.09
N PHE A 156 -14.38 14.55 0.35
CA PHE A 156 -14.62 13.15 0.03
C PHE A 156 -14.39 12.23 1.25
N PRO A 157 -15.32 12.20 2.23
CA PRO A 157 -15.14 11.46 3.49
C PRO A 157 -15.01 9.94 3.30
N ASN A 158 -15.56 9.38 2.22
CA ASN A 158 -15.42 7.96 1.84
C ASN A 158 -14.35 7.75 0.75
N GLY A 159 -13.46 8.71 0.55
CA GLY A 159 -12.46 8.70 -0.50
C GLY A 159 -11.26 7.77 -0.25
N PHE A 160 -11.09 7.23 0.96
CA PHE A 160 -9.90 6.45 1.33
C PHE A 160 -9.67 5.23 0.44
N ILE A 161 -10.70 4.40 0.23
CA ILE A 161 -10.58 3.19 -0.61
C ILE A 161 -10.33 3.54 -2.09
N TYR A 162 -10.93 4.63 -2.58
CA TYR A 162 -10.65 5.13 -3.92
C TYR A 162 -9.21 5.66 -4.04
N GLY A 163 -8.75 6.40 -3.03
CA GLY A 163 -7.41 6.97 -2.95
C GLY A 163 -6.33 5.90 -2.87
N ILE A 164 -6.49 4.87 -2.03
CA ILE A 164 -5.51 3.77 -1.93
C ILE A 164 -5.50 2.92 -3.20
N GLY A 165 -6.65 2.73 -3.84
CA GLY A 165 -6.72 2.07 -5.15
C GLY A 165 -5.97 2.86 -6.24
N GLY A 166 -6.19 4.16 -6.31
CA GLY A 166 -5.48 5.06 -7.24
C GLY A 166 -3.98 5.17 -6.93
N ALA A 167 -3.60 5.21 -5.66
CA ALA A 167 -2.21 5.14 -5.24
C ALA A 167 -1.55 3.82 -5.69
N GLY A 168 -2.28 2.70 -5.62
CA GLY A 168 -1.86 1.41 -6.17
C GLY A 168 -1.59 1.46 -7.68
N LEU A 169 -2.41 2.20 -8.44
CA LEU A 169 -2.19 2.44 -9.87
C LEU A 169 -0.89 3.21 -10.12
N CYS A 170 -0.69 4.33 -9.42
CA CYS A 170 0.53 5.12 -9.52
C CYS A 170 1.77 4.30 -9.12
N ALA A 171 1.67 3.51 -8.05
CA ALA A 171 2.70 2.58 -7.61
C ALA A 171 2.96 1.49 -8.67
N THR A 172 1.96 1.04 -9.41
CA THR A 172 2.16 0.09 -10.51
C THR A 172 3.10 0.66 -11.57
N ILE A 173 2.90 1.91 -11.96
CA ILE A 173 3.74 2.55 -12.97
C ILE A 173 5.17 2.73 -12.43
N TRP A 174 5.30 3.34 -11.25
CA TRP A 174 6.59 3.75 -10.69
C TRP A 174 7.39 2.62 -10.02
N ALA A 175 6.73 1.67 -9.37
CA ALA A 175 7.35 0.60 -8.60
C ALA A 175 7.47 -0.72 -9.38
N VAL A 176 6.64 -0.94 -10.40
CA VAL A 176 6.60 -2.21 -11.15
C VAL A 176 7.13 -2.03 -12.56
N ILE A 177 6.49 -1.18 -13.37
CA ILE A 177 6.78 -1.05 -14.80
C ILE A 177 8.13 -0.36 -15.03
N ILE A 178 8.34 0.83 -14.44
CA ILE A 178 9.57 1.60 -14.65
C ILE A 178 10.82 0.82 -14.20
N PRO A 179 10.88 0.21 -12.99
CA PRO A 179 12.05 -0.54 -12.56
C PRO A 179 12.34 -1.76 -13.45
N ALA A 180 11.30 -2.44 -13.94
CA ALA A 180 11.47 -3.55 -14.88
C ALA A 180 12.06 -3.10 -16.22
N VAL A 181 11.56 -2.00 -16.78
CA VAL A 181 12.11 -1.40 -18.02
C VAL A 181 13.55 -0.91 -17.80
N LEU A 182 13.83 -0.26 -16.67
CA LEU A 182 15.16 0.19 -16.30
C LEU A 182 16.13 -0.99 -16.17
N ALA A 183 15.70 -2.12 -15.58
CA ALA A 183 16.53 -3.32 -15.48
C ALA A 183 16.90 -3.88 -16.87
N ILE A 184 15.94 -3.94 -17.81
CA ILE A 184 16.21 -4.40 -19.19
C ILE A 184 17.20 -3.46 -19.90
N LYS A 185 16.98 -2.14 -19.81
CA LYS A 185 17.86 -1.15 -20.45
C LYS A 185 19.24 -1.10 -19.80
N ALA A 186 19.33 -1.16 -18.48
CA ALA A 186 20.57 -1.17 -17.74
C ALA A 186 21.44 -2.36 -18.15
N ARG A 187 20.86 -3.56 -18.29
CA ARG A 187 21.58 -4.78 -18.75
C ARG A 187 22.23 -4.62 -20.12
N LYS A 188 21.60 -3.88 -21.05
CA LYS A 188 22.17 -3.60 -22.37
C LYS A 188 23.27 -2.52 -22.31
N LYS A 189 23.09 -1.50 -21.47
CA LYS A 189 23.99 -0.34 -21.38
C LYS A 189 25.22 -0.58 -20.51
N PHE A 190 25.08 -1.39 -19.46
CA PHE A 190 26.10 -1.66 -18.46
C PHE A 190 26.29 -3.17 -18.32
N PRO A 191 27.26 -3.79 -19.01
CA PRO A 191 27.49 -5.23 -18.93
C PRO A 191 28.09 -5.66 -17.58
N ASN A 192 28.87 -4.81 -16.91
CA ASN A 192 29.45 -5.09 -15.59
C ASN A 192 28.54 -4.56 -14.47
N GLN A 193 27.55 -5.36 -14.06
CA GLN A 193 26.58 -4.99 -13.02
C GLN A 193 26.89 -5.68 -11.69
N MET A 194 26.73 -4.94 -10.58
CA MET A 194 26.90 -5.48 -9.22
C MET A 194 25.81 -6.50 -8.85
N PHE A 195 24.63 -6.39 -9.46
CA PHE A 195 23.49 -7.27 -9.19
C PHE A 195 22.64 -7.46 -10.44
N THR A 196 22.26 -8.71 -10.72
CA THR A 196 21.23 -9.04 -11.71
C THR A 196 20.26 -10.06 -11.10
N VAL A 197 18.96 -9.80 -11.27
CA VAL A 197 17.90 -10.75 -10.89
C VAL A 197 17.99 -11.98 -11.79
N TRP A 198 17.72 -13.17 -11.23
CA TRP A 198 17.68 -14.43 -11.97
C TRP A 198 16.66 -14.40 -13.12
N GLY A 199 16.74 -15.37 -14.04
CA GLY A 199 15.70 -15.56 -15.07
C GLY A 199 15.75 -14.55 -16.23
N GLY A 200 16.89 -13.88 -16.43
CA GLY A 200 17.15 -13.07 -17.62
C GLY A 200 16.06 -12.04 -17.90
N ASN A 201 15.68 -11.88 -19.16
CA ASN A 201 14.65 -10.91 -19.58
C ASN A 201 13.21 -11.39 -19.36
N LEU A 202 13.00 -12.67 -19.00
CA LEU A 202 11.68 -13.23 -18.77
C LEU A 202 11.03 -12.63 -17.50
N ILE A 203 11.79 -12.52 -16.41
CA ILE A 203 11.27 -11.99 -15.14
C ILE A 203 10.80 -10.53 -15.30
N PRO A 204 11.60 -9.59 -15.85
CA PRO A 204 11.11 -8.24 -16.14
C PRO A 204 9.88 -8.20 -17.04
N ALA A 205 9.78 -9.08 -18.04
CA ALA A 205 8.62 -9.15 -18.93
C ALA A 205 7.34 -9.58 -18.18
N ILE A 206 7.43 -10.59 -17.31
CA ILE A 206 6.32 -11.04 -16.46
C ILE A 206 5.88 -9.92 -15.50
N VAL A 207 6.84 -9.21 -14.90
CA VAL A 207 6.57 -8.08 -14.00
C VAL A 207 5.84 -6.94 -14.73
N ILE A 208 6.24 -6.63 -15.97
CA ILE A 208 5.54 -5.65 -16.81
C ILE A 208 4.12 -6.12 -17.14
N LEU A 209 3.95 -7.38 -17.54
CA LEU A 209 2.64 -7.96 -17.85
C LEU A 209 1.70 -7.93 -16.64
N PHE A 210 2.22 -8.24 -15.46
CA PHE A 210 1.49 -8.12 -14.21
C PHE A 210 1.05 -6.67 -13.95
N GLY A 211 1.96 -5.70 -14.12
CA GLY A 211 1.63 -4.27 -13.99
C GLY A 211 0.54 -3.82 -14.96
N ILE A 212 0.60 -4.25 -16.23
CA ILE A 212 -0.45 -3.98 -17.23
C ILE A 212 -1.79 -4.58 -16.77
N THR A 213 -1.77 -5.81 -16.25
CA THR A 213 -2.99 -6.48 -15.73
C THR A 213 -3.60 -5.69 -14.58
N VAL A 214 -2.80 -5.20 -13.63
CA VAL A 214 -3.27 -4.36 -12.52
C VAL A 214 -3.91 -3.06 -13.01
N ILE A 215 -3.30 -2.41 -14.00
CA ILE A 215 -3.85 -1.20 -14.63
C ILE A 215 -5.21 -1.49 -15.28
N LEU A 216 -5.31 -2.58 -16.06
CA LEU A 216 -6.55 -3.00 -16.69
C LEU A 216 -7.64 -3.32 -15.66
N CYS A 217 -7.29 -3.99 -14.55
CA CYS A 217 -8.22 -4.29 -13.48
C CYS A 217 -8.71 -3.02 -12.77
N TRP A 218 -7.82 -2.05 -12.55
CA TRP A 218 -8.20 -0.78 -11.92
C TRP A 218 -9.16 0.02 -12.80
N PHE A 219 -8.86 0.18 -14.09
CA PHE A 219 -9.78 0.83 -15.04
C PHE A 219 -11.09 0.05 -15.18
N GLY A 220 -11.06 -1.28 -15.23
CA GLY A 220 -12.26 -2.11 -15.23
C GLY A 220 -13.13 -1.89 -13.99
N ASN A 221 -12.54 -1.61 -12.83
CA ASN A 221 -13.27 -1.25 -11.61
C ASN A 221 -13.89 0.15 -11.71
N VAL A 222 -13.12 1.13 -12.19
CA VAL A 222 -13.59 2.53 -12.36
C VAL A 222 -14.73 2.63 -13.38
N PHE A 223 -14.67 1.87 -14.48
CA PHE A 223 -15.71 1.84 -15.52
C PHE A 223 -16.91 0.92 -15.18
N ASN A 224 -17.00 0.39 -13.95
CA ASN A 224 -18.04 -0.56 -13.53
C ASN A 224 -18.13 -1.84 -14.37
N VAL A 225 -17.06 -2.22 -15.08
CA VAL A 225 -17.01 -3.45 -15.89
C VAL A 225 -16.74 -4.67 -15.01
N LEU A 226 -16.13 -4.47 -13.83
CA LEU A 226 -15.89 -5.54 -12.85
C LEU A 226 -17.05 -5.68 -11.85
N PRO A 227 -17.39 -6.91 -11.42
CA PRO A 227 -18.53 -7.18 -10.54
C PRO A 227 -18.32 -6.58 -9.14
N LYS A 228 -19.21 -5.69 -8.71
CA LYS A 228 -19.19 -5.14 -7.35
C LYS A 228 -19.85 -6.10 -6.36
N PHE A 229 -19.26 -6.25 -5.18
CA PHE A 229 -19.97 -6.87 -4.06
C PHE A 229 -21.14 -5.97 -3.64
N GLY A 230 -22.35 -6.51 -3.66
CA GLY A 230 -23.57 -5.92 -3.10
C GLY A 230 -23.95 -6.56 -1.77
#